data_AF-A0A661Z4I6-F1
#
_entry.id   AF-A0A661Z4I6-F1
#
_cell.length_a   1.000
_cell.length_b   1.000
_cell.length_c   1.000
_cell.angle_alpha   90.00
_cell.angle_beta   90.00
_cell.angle_gamma   90.00
#
_symmetry.space_group_name_H-M   'P 1'
#
loop_
_entity.id
_entity.type
_entity.pdbx_description
1 polymer ?
#
loop_
_entity_poly.entity_id
_entity_poly.type
_entity_poly.pdbx_seq_one_letter_code
_entity_poly.pdbx_strand_id
1 'polypeptide(L)'
;GNGGEIFVFNMGESVKILDLAQKMIKLSDLEVGKDIQIIFTGLRPGEKLYEELLATEENTLPTDHEKIMIAKVRPYDYDKINSEIQTLIDLFDSQDNFQLVKRMKNIVPEFKSKNSIYEGLDNQ
;
A
#
# COMPACT_ATOMS: atom_id res chain seq x y z
N GLY A 1 -12.68 14.75 16.10
CA GLY A 1 -12.83 13.28 16.05
C GLY A 1 -13.35 12.81 17.39
N ASN A 2 -14.18 11.79 17.39
CA ASN A 2 -14.78 11.16 18.57
C ASN A 2 -14.05 9.86 18.98
N GLY A 3 -12.98 9.50 18.26
CA GLY A 3 -12.16 8.30 18.52
C GLY A 3 -12.58 7.14 17.63
N GLY A 4 -11.60 6.41 17.09
CA GLY A 4 -11.82 5.24 16.22
C GLY A 4 -11.97 5.56 14.72
N GLU A 5 -11.88 6.83 14.33
CA GLU A 5 -11.88 7.20 12.91
C GLU A 5 -10.51 7.01 12.26
N ILE A 6 -10.51 6.52 11.01
CA ILE A 6 -9.32 6.50 10.16
C ILE A 6 -9.37 7.72 9.24
N PHE A 7 -8.39 8.62 9.37
CA PHE A 7 -8.29 9.82 8.54
C PHE A 7 -7.47 9.53 7.28
N VAL A 8 -7.98 10.01 6.14
CA VAL A 8 -7.33 9.91 4.84
C VAL A 8 -7.18 11.32 4.27
N PHE A 9 -6.00 11.60 3.71
CA PHE A 9 -5.73 12.87 3.05
C PHE A 9 -6.09 12.82 1.57
N ASN A 10 -6.68 13.89 1.07
CA ASN A 10 -6.77 14.11 -0.36
C ASN A 10 -5.37 14.51 -0.88
N MET A 11 -4.72 13.56 -1.56
CA MET A 11 -3.36 13.73 -2.10
C MET A 11 -3.32 14.49 -3.44
N GLY A 12 -4.48 14.80 -4.03
CA GLY A 12 -4.56 15.41 -5.34
C GLY A 12 -4.12 14.47 -6.46
N GLU A 13 -3.49 15.03 -7.49
CA GLU A 13 -3.08 14.27 -8.67
C GLU A 13 -1.84 13.42 -8.43
N SER A 14 -1.86 12.19 -8.95
CA SER A 14 -0.70 11.30 -8.91
C SER A 14 0.48 11.85 -9.72
N VAL A 15 1.69 11.76 -9.20
CA VAL A 15 2.91 12.21 -9.87
C VAL A 15 3.72 11.01 -10.36
N LYS A 16 4.18 11.04 -11.62
CA LYS A 16 5.09 10.02 -12.16
C LYS A 16 6.49 10.17 -11.57
N ILE A 17 7.05 9.08 -11.05
CA ILE A 17 8.41 9.06 -10.49
C ILE A 17 9.47 9.46 -11.52
N LEU A 18 9.29 9.11 -12.79
CA LEU A 18 10.18 9.54 -13.88
C LEU A 18 10.23 11.07 -14.01
N ASP A 19 9.07 11.73 -14.00
CA ASP A 19 8.97 13.17 -14.14
C ASP A 19 9.61 13.87 -12.93
N LEU A 20 9.43 13.30 -11.74
CA LEU A 20 10.09 13.77 -10.52
C LEU A 20 11.61 13.68 -10.64
N ALA A 21 12.16 12.52 -11.05
CA ALA A 21 13.59 12.33 -11.22
C ALA A 21 14.19 13.30 -12.25
N GLN A 22 13.53 13.48 -13.40
CA GLN A 22 13.95 14.45 -14.41
C GLN A 22 13.93 15.89 -13.89
N LYS A 23 12.90 16.26 -13.11
CA LYS A 23 12.82 17.59 -12.47
C LYS A 23 13.96 17.79 -11.48
N MET A 24 14.27 16.80 -10.64
CA MET A 24 15.36 16.89 -9.66
C MET A 24 16.73 17.11 -10.32
N ILE A 25 17.01 16.41 -11.43
CA ILE A 25 18.25 16.59 -12.20
C ILE A 25 18.33 18.02 -12.74
N LYS A 26 17.26 18.51 -13.38
CA LYS A 26 17.20 19.87 -13.95
C LYS A 26 17.31 20.96 -12.88
N LEU A 27 16.69 20.76 -11.71
CA LEU A 27 16.78 21.69 -10.57
C LEU A 27 18.19 21.76 -9.96
N SER A 28 19.05 20.82 -10.30
CA SER A 28 20.45 20.79 -9.89
C SER A 28 21.39 21.39 -10.96
N ASP A 29 20.84 22.07 -11.97
CA ASP A 29 21.55 22.63 -13.13
C ASP A 29 22.30 21.57 -13.98
N LEU A 30 21.78 20.34 -14.00
CA LEU A 30 22.34 19.21 -14.76
C LEU A 30 21.42 18.76 -15.90
N GLU A 31 22.02 18.19 -16.95
CA GLU A 31 21.31 17.66 -18.12
C GLU A 31 21.09 16.14 -18.02
N VAL A 32 19.81 15.73 -18.12
CA VAL A 32 19.42 14.31 -18.22
C VAL A 32 20.01 13.70 -19.49
N GLY A 33 20.68 12.57 -19.35
CA GLY A 33 21.30 11.85 -20.48
C GLY A 33 22.70 12.34 -20.85
N LYS A 34 23.19 13.42 -20.23
CA LYS A 34 24.56 13.93 -20.41
C LYS A 34 25.33 13.88 -19.10
N ASP A 35 24.84 14.57 -18.08
CA ASP A 35 25.48 14.61 -16.76
C ASP A 35 24.99 13.47 -15.87
N ILE A 36 23.68 13.15 -15.93
CA ILE A 36 23.06 12.08 -15.17
C ILE A 36 22.18 11.21 -16.07
N GLN A 37 22.43 9.90 -16.07
CA GLN A 37 21.62 8.90 -16.78
C GLN A 37 20.47 8.40 -15.90
N ILE A 38 19.32 8.14 -16.52
CA ILE A 38 18.20 7.43 -15.87
C ILE A 38 18.19 5.99 -16.38
N ILE A 39 18.33 5.03 -15.47
CA ILE A 39 18.35 3.60 -15.78
C ILE A 39 17.12 2.95 -15.16
N PHE A 40 16.35 2.22 -15.96
CA PHE A 40 15.21 1.46 -15.48
C PHE A 40 15.66 0.09 -14.99
N THR A 41 15.45 -0.19 -13.69
CA THR A 41 15.85 -1.45 -13.04
C THR A 41 14.69 -2.43 -12.87
N GLY A 42 13.47 -2.06 -13.27
CA GLY A 42 12.26 -2.85 -13.06
C GLY A 42 11.68 -2.67 -11.65
N LEU A 43 10.51 -3.28 -11.43
CA LEU A 43 9.83 -3.27 -10.14
C LEU A 43 10.45 -4.33 -9.21
N ARG A 44 10.61 -4.00 -7.93
CA ARG A 44 11.05 -4.93 -6.89
C ARG A 44 9.91 -5.85 -6.46
N PRO A 45 10.21 -7.01 -5.86
CA PRO A 45 9.17 -7.93 -5.46
C PRO A 45 8.14 -7.30 -4.52
N GLY A 46 6.85 -7.37 -4.86
CA GLY A 46 5.77 -6.75 -4.08
C GLY A 46 5.42 -5.31 -4.46
N GLU A 47 6.20 -4.65 -5.33
CA GLU A 47 5.93 -3.25 -5.72
C GLU A 47 4.75 -3.11 -6.68
N LYS A 48 3.97 -2.05 -6.47
CA LYS A 48 2.91 -1.61 -7.38
C LYS A 48 3.41 -0.52 -8.32
N LEU A 49 2.99 -0.57 -9.58
CA LEU A 49 3.25 0.51 -10.56
C LEU A 49 2.36 1.73 -10.32
N TYR A 50 1.18 1.52 -9.76
CA TYR A 50 0.20 2.54 -9.38
C TYR A 50 -0.36 2.21 -8.00
N GLU A 51 -0.44 3.21 -7.13
CA GLU A 51 -1.16 3.09 -5.86
C GLU A 51 -2.66 3.23 -6.06
N GLU A 52 -3.43 2.67 -5.13
CA GLU A 52 -4.88 2.80 -5.11
C GLU A 52 -5.29 4.14 -4.47
N LEU A 53 -6.28 4.81 -5.05
CA LEU A 53 -6.88 6.00 -4.45
C LEU A 53 -7.74 5.57 -3.26
N LEU A 54 -7.23 5.81 -2.05
CA LEU A 54 -7.92 5.50 -0.79
C LEU A 54 -9.12 6.44 -0.53
N ALA A 55 -9.15 7.60 -1.19
CA ALA A 55 -10.12 8.66 -0.96
C ALA A 55 -11.07 8.83 -2.14
N THR A 56 -11.98 7.88 -2.32
CA THR A 56 -13.12 8.07 -3.23
C THR A 56 -14.33 8.56 -2.45
N GLU A 57 -15.21 9.32 -3.11
CA GLU A 57 -16.47 9.82 -2.50
C GLU A 57 -17.34 8.68 -1.95
N GLU A 58 -17.23 7.48 -2.52
CA GLU A 58 -17.98 6.29 -2.09
C GLU A 58 -17.52 5.76 -0.73
N ASN A 59 -16.21 5.79 -0.46
CA ASN A 59 -15.58 5.12 0.70
C ASN A 59 -15.18 6.06 1.82
N THR A 60 -15.48 7.36 1.68
CA THR A 60 -15.12 8.37 2.67
C THR A 60 -16.30 9.24 3.09
N LEU A 61 -16.15 9.92 4.21
CA LEU A 61 -17.03 10.97 4.71
C LEU A 61 -16.23 12.28 4.80
N PRO A 62 -16.84 13.43 4.44
CA PRO A 62 -16.16 14.72 4.54
C PRO A 62 -15.92 15.11 6.00
N THR A 63 -14.91 15.95 6.22
CA THR A 63 -14.72 16.69 7.48
C THR A 63 -14.87 18.19 7.23
N ASP A 64 -14.75 19.01 8.28
CA ASP A 64 -14.75 20.48 8.15
C ASP A 64 -13.59 21.00 7.26
N HIS A 65 -12.53 20.21 7.05
CA HIS A 65 -11.40 20.58 6.22
C HIS A 65 -11.38 19.77 4.91
N GLU A 66 -11.41 20.45 3.76
CA GLU A 66 -11.56 19.84 2.42
C GLU A 66 -10.50 18.79 2.06
N LYS A 67 -9.28 18.90 2.62
CA LYS A 67 -8.20 17.92 2.39
C LYS A 67 -8.20 16.73 3.34
N ILE A 68 -9.11 16.69 4.31
CA ILE A 68 -9.17 15.66 5.35
C ILE A 68 -10.52 14.95 5.26
N MET A 69 -10.49 13.64 5.11
CA MET A 69 -11.67 12.79 5.01
C MET A 69 -11.59 11.68 6.05
N ILE A 70 -12.75 11.12 6.42
CA ILE A 70 -12.86 9.96 7.31
C ILE A 70 -13.18 8.74 6.45
N ALA A 71 -12.34 7.70 6.48
CA ALA A 71 -12.62 6.45 5.78
C ALA A 71 -13.77 5.69 6.45
N LYS A 72 -14.67 5.14 5.63
CA LYS A 72 -15.71 4.20 6.09
C LYS A 72 -15.05 2.86 6.34
N VAL A 73 -14.92 2.50 7.61
CA VAL A 73 -14.31 1.24 8.03
C VAL A 73 -15.37 0.25 8.52
N ARG A 74 -15.15 -1.02 8.24
CA ARG A 74 -15.94 -2.10 8.81
C ARG A 74 -15.44 -2.39 10.24
N PRO A 75 -16.32 -2.53 11.24
CA PRO A 75 -15.92 -3.01 12.55
C PRO A 75 -15.54 -4.50 12.47
N TYR A 76 -14.44 -4.86 13.13
CA TYR A 76 -13.99 -6.24 13.29
C TYR A 76 -14.15 -6.69 14.74
N ASP A 77 -14.45 -7.97 14.92
CA ASP A 77 -14.50 -8.61 16.23
C ASP A 77 -13.07 -8.77 16.78
N TYR A 78 -12.82 -8.20 17.96
CA TYR A 78 -11.49 -8.19 18.57
C TYR A 78 -10.98 -9.59 18.86
N ASP A 79 -11.80 -10.45 19.46
CA ASP A 79 -11.39 -11.80 19.87
C ASP A 79 -11.06 -12.66 18.65
N LYS A 80 -11.85 -12.51 17.59
CA LYS A 80 -11.57 -13.16 16.29
C LYS A 80 -10.23 -12.70 15.71
N ILE A 81 -10.00 -11.39 15.62
CA ILE A 81 -8.74 -10.87 15.06
C ILE A 81 -7.55 -11.27 15.94
N ASN A 82 -7.68 -11.19 17.26
CA ASN A 82 -6.61 -11.58 18.18
C ASN A 82 -6.23 -13.06 18.02
N SER A 83 -7.20 -13.96 17.88
CA SER A 83 -6.94 -15.38 17.61
C SER A 83 -6.22 -15.61 16.26
N GLU A 84 -6.58 -14.87 15.23
CA GLU A 84 -5.93 -14.90 13.93
C GLU A 84 -4.46 -14.42 14.02
N ILE A 85 -4.20 -13.36 14.78
CA ILE A 85 -2.84 -12.86 15.05
C ILE A 85 -2.01 -13.88 15.85
N GLN A 86 -2.57 -14.52 16.88
CA GLN A 86 -1.85 -15.59 17.60
C GLN A 86 -1.47 -16.73 16.65
N THR A 87 -2.36 -17.11 15.73
CA THR A 87 -2.05 -18.12 14.70
C THR A 87 -0.85 -17.70 13.83
N LEU A 88 -0.74 -16.42 13.46
CA LEU A 88 0.42 -15.93 12.70
C LEU A 88 1.71 -16.00 13.51
N ILE A 89 1.65 -15.69 14.81
CA ILE A 89 2.81 -15.77 15.72
C ILE A 89 3.29 -17.22 15.83
N ASP A 90 2.37 -18.17 16.02
CA ASP A 90 2.71 -19.59 16.13
C ASP A 90 3.33 -20.18 14.85
N LEU A 91 2.99 -19.61 13.68
CA LEU A 91 3.58 -20.01 12.40
C LEU A 91 5.05 -19.56 12.25
N PHE A 92 5.52 -18.62 13.06
CA PHE A 92 6.87 -18.07 12.94
C PHE A 92 7.96 -19.13 13.08
N ASP A 93 7.80 -20.06 14.02
CA ASP A 93 8.78 -21.12 14.30
C ASP A 93 8.98 -22.08 13.12
N SER A 94 7.97 -22.22 12.26
CA SER A 94 8.05 -23.07 11.06
C SER A 94 8.93 -22.49 9.96
N GLN A 95 9.19 -21.17 9.98
CA GLN A 95 9.87 -20.40 8.93
C GLN A 95 9.28 -20.61 7.52
N ASP A 96 8.03 -21.05 7.41
CA ASP A 96 7.33 -21.22 6.15
C ASP A 96 6.63 -19.91 5.75
N ASN A 97 7.33 -19.11 4.95
CA ASN A 97 6.81 -17.84 4.46
C ASN A 97 5.57 -17.99 3.56
N PHE A 98 5.41 -19.13 2.85
CA PHE A 98 4.22 -19.33 2.02
C PHE A 98 2.98 -19.53 2.88
N GLN A 99 3.08 -20.31 3.95
CA GLN A 99 1.98 -20.47 4.91
C GLN A 99 1.67 -19.17 5.63
N LEU A 100 2.69 -18.42 6.04
CA LEU A 100 2.52 -17.12 6.68
C LEU A 100 1.77 -16.15 5.76
N VAL A 101 2.23 -15.97 4.52
CA VAL A 101 1.60 -15.07 3.55
C VAL A 101 0.19 -15.53 3.19
N LYS A 102 -0.04 -16.85 3.08
CA LYS A 102 -1.39 -17.40 2.88
C LYS A 102 -2.32 -17.05 4.04
N ARG A 103 -1.86 -17.17 5.28
CA ARG A 103 -2.64 -16.82 6.47
C ARG A 103 -2.91 -15.31 6.54
N MET A 104 -1.92 -14.47 6.18
CA MET A 104 -2.12 -13.02 6.07
C MET A 104 -3.22 -12.65 5.07
N LYS A 105 -3.28 -13.34 3.92
CA LYS A 105 -4.34 -13.13 2.91
C LYS A 105 -5.74 -13.51 3.41
N ASN A 106 -5.84 -14.50 4.29
CA ASN A 106 -7.13 -14.83 4.92
C ASN A 106 -7.61 -13.72 5.87
N ILE A 107 -6.69 -13.03 6.54
CA ILE A 107 -6.99 -11.93 7.46
C ILE A 107 -7.30 -10.65 6.70
N VAL A 108 -6.57 -10.41 5.59
CA VAL A 108 -6.71 -9.25 4.72
C VAL A 108 -6.96 -9.73 3.28
N PRO A 109 -8.23 -10.05 2.91
CA PRO A 109 -8.57 -10.59 1.58
C PRO A 109 -8.17 -9.68 0.41
N GLU A 110 -8.05 -8.38 0.67
CA GLU A 110 -7.65 -7.38 -0.31
C GLU A 110 -6.13 -7.38 -0.55
N PHE A 111 -5.34 -8.12 0.24
CA PHE A 111 -3.89 -8.18 0.10
C PHE A 111 -3.47 -8.95 -1.17
N LYS A 112 -3.17 -8.20 -2.23
CA LYS A 112 -2.60 -8.73 -3.49
C LYS A 112 -1.08 -8.61 -3.50
N SER A 113 -0.40 -9.72 -3.70
CA SER A 113 1.07 -9.80 -3.66
C SER A 113 1.69 -9.59 -5.03
N LYS A 114 1.21 -8.57 -5.76
CA LYS A 114 1.65 -8.21 -7.12
C LYS A 114 3.18 -8.13 -7.21
N ASN A 115 3.71 -8.52 -8.35
CA ASN A 115 5.13 -8.62 -8.65
C ASN A 115 5.92 -9.47 -7.64
N SER A 116 5.38 -10.54 -7.06
CA SER A 116 6.14 -11.38 -6.09
C SER A 116 5.87 -12.87 -6.25
N ILE A 117 6.70 -13.70 -5.60
CA ILE A 117 6.52 -15.16 -5.58
C ILE A 117 5.18 -15.62 -4.97
N TYR A 118 4.49 -14.73 -4.25
CA TYR A 118 3.23 -15.02 -3.58
C TYR A 118 1.99 -14.67 -4.42
N GLU A 119 2.14 -14.18 -5.65
CA GLU A 119 1.02 -13.92 -6.57
C GLU A 119 0.16 -15.18 -6.79
N GLY A 120 0.76 -16.37 -6.77
CA GLY A 120 0.02 -17.64 -6.88
C GLY A 120 -1.00 -17.88 -5.75
N LEU A 121 -0.89 -17.12 -4.64
CA LEU A 121 -1.84 -17.15 -3.53
C LEU A 121 -2.95 -16.09 -3.68
N ASP A 122 -2.89 -15.19 -4.66
CA ASP A 122 -3.87 -14.08 -4.81
C ASP A 122 -5.27 -14.56 -5.24
N ASN A 123 -5.39 -15.77 -5.80
CA ASN A 123 -6.63 -16.36 -6.33
C ASN A 123 -7.09 -17.60 -5.54
N GLN A 124 -6.46 -17.88 -4.40
CA GLN A 124 -6.87 -18.95 -3.47
C GLN A 124 -7.75 -18.37 -2.37
#